data_AF-V8CSR1-F1
#
_entry.id   AF-V8CSR1-F1
#
_cell.length_a   1.000
_cell.length_b   1.000
_cell.length_c   1.000
_cell.angle_alpha   90.00
_cell.angle_beta   90.00
_cell.angle_gamma   90.00
#
_symmetry.space_group_name_H-M   'P 1'
#
loop_
_entity.id
_entity.type
_entity.pdbx_description
1 polymer ?
#
loop_
_entity_poly.entity_id
_entity_poly.type
_entity_poly.pdbx_seq_one_letter_code
_entity_poly.pdbx_strand_id
1 'polypeptide(L)' 'MTKKMTKNELLAELDLRIGSSSPDMPGTSSTTSATESADDIHARDAKLSSWRDQVQNATDGDPVLDEIAAHLAE' A
#
# COMPACT_ATOMS: atom_id res chain seq x y z
N MET A 1 -4.07 20.15 -5.83
CA MET A 1 -5.21 19.62 -5.05
C MET A 1 -4.89 18.18 -4.71
N THR A 2 -4.41 17.90 -3.50
CA THR A 2 -4.31 16.52 -3.02
C THR A 2 -5.74 16.00 -2.89
N LYS A 3 -6.11 15.05 -3.76
CA LYS A 3 -7.42 14.40 -3.67
C LYS A 3 -7.43 13.65 -2.34
N LYS A 4 -8.25 14.10 -1.39
CA LYS A 4 -8.47 13.35 -0.14
C LYS A 4 -9.01 11.98 -0.52
N MET A 5 -8.22 10.94 -0.34
CA MET A 5 -8.68 9.58 -0.53
C MET A 5 -9.58 9.21 0.65
N THR A 6 -10.72 8.61 0.33
CA THR A 6 -11.63 8.07 1.36
C THR A 6 -11.02 6.82 1.99
N LYS A 7 -11.47 6.47 3.20
CA LYS A 7 -11.07 5.23 3.88
C LYS A 7 -11.17 4.00 2.97
N ASN A 8 -12.26 3.91 2.21
CA ASN A 8 -12.48 2.80 1.29
C ASN A 8 -11.52 2.80 0.09
N GLU A 9 -11.18 3.96 -0.45
CA GLU A 9 -10.18 4.08 -1.53
C GLU A 9 -8.79 3.63 -1.02
N LEU A 10 -8.40 4.04 0.19
CA LEU A 10 -7.13 3.64 0.80
C LEU A 10 -7.06 2.14 1.08
N LEU A 11 -8.15 1.54 1.59
CA LEU A 11 -8.22 0.10 1.79
C LEU A 11 -8.07 -0.66 0.47
N ALA A 12 -8.73 -0.21 -0.60
CA ALA A 12 -8.63 -0.84 -1.91
C ALA A 12 -7.21 -0.74 -2.49
N GLU A 13 -6.54 0.40 -2.32
CA GLU A 13 -5.18 0.61 -2.82
C GLU A 13 -4.14 -0.21 -2.04
N LEU A 14 -4.30 -0.31 -0.72
CA LEU A 14 -3.47 -1.16 0.14
C LEU A 14 -3.63 -2.64 -0.21
N ASP A 15 -4.87 -3.11 -0.40
CA ASP A 15 -5.16 -4.50 -0.78
C ASP A 15 -4.58 -4.83 -2.16
N LEU A 16 -4.68 -3.89 -3.12
CA LEU A 16 -4.07 -4.03 -4.44
C LEU A 16 -2.54 -4.15 -4.36
N ARG A 17 -1.87 -3.31 -3.57
CA ARG A 17 -0.40 -3.32 -3.41
C ARG A 17 0.11 -4.57 -2.69
N ILE A 18 -0.62 -5.07 -1.69
CA ILE A 18 -0.30 -6.34 -1.03
C ILE A 18 -0.48 -7.50 -2.02
N GLY A 19 -1.61 -7.53 -2.74
CA GLY A 19 -1.90 -8.60 -3.71
C GLY A 19 -0.96 -8.63 -4.91
N SER A 20 -0.50 -7.48 -5.38
CA SER A 20 0.46 -7.39 -6.50
C SER A 20 1.90 -7.72 -6.11
N SER A 21 2.18 -7.88 -4.82
CA SER A 21 3.50 -8.28 -4.30
C SER A 21 3.65 -9.80 -4.13
N SER A 22 2.57 -10.58 -4.35
CA SER A 22 2.66 -12.03 -4.38
C SER A 22 3.43 -12.51 -5.61
N PRO A 23 4.52 -13.28 -5.44
CA PRO A 23 5.40 -13.71 -6.52
C PRO A 23 4.85 -14.89 -7.36
N ASP A 24 3.57 -15.26 -7.22
CA ASP A 24 2.98 -16.45 -7.83
C ASP A 24 2.44 -16.26 -9.27
N MET A 25 3.16 -15.48 -10.08
CA MET A 25 3.01 -15.58 -11.54
C MET A 25 4.30 -15.23 -12.28
N PRO A 26 4.96 -16.19 -12.97
CA PRO A 26 6.04 -15.88 -13.90
C PRO A 26 5.42 -15.31 -15.17
N GLY A 27 5.18 -14.01 -15.22
CA GLY A 27 4.48 -13.45 -16.36
C GLY A 27 4.46 -11.94 -16.43
N THR A 28 5.42 -11.42 -17.19
CA THR A 28 5.46 -10.11 -17.84
C THR A 28 5.93 -8.92 -17.00
N SER A 29 7.12 -8.46 -17.37
CA SER A 29 7.83 -7.29 -16.88
C SER A 29 7.00 -6.02 -16.99
N SER A 30 7.10 -5.15 -15.99
CA SER A 30 7.30 -3.70 -16.19
C SER A 30 7.87 -3.06 -14.93
N THR A 31 9.17 -2.75 -15.02
CA THR A 31 9.86 -1.64 -14.35
C THR A 31 9.83 -1.71 -12.82
N THR A 32 10.83 -2.27 -12.16
CA THR A 32 12.10 -1.57 -11.88
C THR A 32 13.18 -2.60 -11.58
N SER A 33 14.35 -2.45 -12.21
CA SER A 33 15.56 -3.18 -11.82
C SER A 33 16.05 -2.68 -10.46
N ALA A 34 15.39 -3.10 -9.40
CA ALA A 34 15.95 -3.16 -8.06
C ALA A 34 15.84 -4.63 -7.68
N THR A 35 16.96 -5.27 -7.34
CA THR A 35 16.92 -6.53 -6.59
C THR A 35 16.37 -6.18 -5.20
N GLU A 36 15.07 -5.92 -5.11
CA GLU A 36 14.37 -5.79 -3.83
C GLU A 36 14.51 -7.18 -3.18
N SER A 37 15.23 -7.27 -2.08
CA SER A 37 15.49 -8.55 -1.43
C SER A 37 14.17 -9.10 -0.91
N ALA A 38 14.08 -10.42 -0.71
CA ALA A 38 12.90 -11.01 -0.09
C ALA A 38 12.55 -10.35 1.26
N ASP A 39 13.57 -9.89 2.00
CA ASP A 39 13.43 -9.10 3.22
C ASP A 39 12.78 -7.72 2.99
N ASP A 40 13.14 -7.02 1.90
CA ASP A 40 12.57 -5.73 1.53
C ASP A 40 11.09 -5.88 1.13
N ILE A 41 10.74 -6.95 0.39
CA ILE A 41 9.36 -7.28 0.04
C ILE A 41 8.54 -7.60 1.30
N HIS A 42 9.08 -8.40 2.22
CA HIS A 42 8.40 -8.72 3.48
C HIS A 42 8.20 -7.48 4.35
N ALA A 43 9.19 -6.61 4.45
CA ALA A 43 9.10 -5.36 5.21
C ALA A 43 8.04 -4.43 4.62
N ARG A 44 7.96 -4.34 3.29
CA ARG A 44 6.93 -3.57 2.57
C ARG A 44 5.54 -4.14 2.82
N ASP A 45 5.34 -5.45 2.70
CA ASP A 45 4.04 -6.09 2.96
C ASP A 45 3.60 -5.93 4.42
N ALA A 46 4.51 -6.08 5.37
CA ALA A 46 4.22 -5.83 6.79
C ALA A 46 3.81 -4.37 7.04
N LYS A 47 4.45 -3.41 6.36
CA LYS A 47 4.10 -1.99 6.44
C LYS A 47 2.73 -1.70 5.83
N LEU A 48 2.44 -2.25 4.65
CA LEU A 48 1.14 -2.11 3.98
C LEU A 48 0.02 -2.74 4.81
N SER A 49 0.26 -3.90 5.41
CA SER A 49 -0.69 -4.57 6.32
C SER A 49 -0.97 -3.72 7.57
N SER A 50 0.07 -3.13 8.17
CA SER A 50 -0.08 -2.19 9.30
C SER A 50 -0.87 -0.94 8.92
N TRP A 51 -0.62 -0.35 7.74
CA TRP A 51 -1.41 0.77 7.24
C TRP A 51 -2.85 0.40 6.99
N ARG A 52 -3.13 -0.81 6.50
CA ARG A 52 -4.50 -1.30 6.29
C ARG A 52 -5.26 -1.38 7.60
N ASP A 53 -4.63 -1.91 8.65
CA ASP A 53 -5.24 -2.00 9.98
C ASP A 53 -5.53 -0.60 10.55
N GLN A 54 -4.59 0.34 10.40
CA GLN A 54 -4.77 1.74 10.77
C GLN A 54 -5.93 2.40 10.02
N VAL A 55 -6.00 2.26 8.70
CA VAL A 55 -7.13 2.80 7.90
C VAL A 55 -8.45 2.14 8.30
N GLN A 56 -8.44 0.84 8.59
CA GLN A 56 -9.64 0.09 8.99
C GLN A 56 -10.16 0.54 10.36
N ASN A 57 -9.27 0.85 11.30
CA ASN A 57 -9.63 1.35 12.62
C ASN A 57 -9.83 2.88 12.66
N ALA A 58 -9.30 3.60 11.68
CA ALA A 58 -9.47 5.04 11.54
C ALA A 58 -10.90 5.42 11.15
N THR A 59 -11.27 6.63 11.53
CA THR A 59 -12.57 7.25 11.18
C THR A 59 -12.42 8.08 9.91
N ASP A 60 -13.48 8.25 9.14
CA ASP A 60 -13.44 9.15 7.99
C ASP A 60 -13.09 10.59 8.42
N GLY A 61 -12.03 11.13 7.82
CA GLY A 61 -11.46 12.43 8.18
C GLY A 61 -10.36 12.39 9.25
N ASP A 62 -9.94 11.21 9.70
CA ASP A 62 -8.79 11.07 10.58
C ASP A 62 -7.49 11.47 9.86
N PRO A 63 -6.57 12.23 10.51
CA PRO A 63 -5.32 12.65 9.88
C PRO A 63 -4.45 11.47 9.43
N VAL A 64 -4.57 10.30 10.07
CA VAL A 64 -3.82 9.10 9.68
C VAL A 64 -4.15 8.66 8.25
N LEU A 65 -5.38 8.92 7.78
CA LEU A 65 -5.78 8.62 6.41
C LEU A 65 -5.03 9.49 5.40
N ASP A 66 -4.84 10.78 5.71
CA ASP A 66 -4.09 11.73 4.88
C ASP A 66 -2.59 11.38 4.86
N GLU A 67 -2.03 10.98 6.01
CA GLU A 67 -0.62 10.53 6.10
C GLU A 67 -0.36 9.27 5.28
N ILE A 68 -1.25 8.27 5.38
CA ILE A 68 -1.15 7.02 4.61
C ILE A 68 -1.37 7.30 3.12
N ALA A 69 -2.34 8.14 2.76
CA ALA A 69 -2.54 8.56 1.37
C ALA A 69 -1.31 9.23 0.77
N ALA A 70 -0.65 10.11 1.53
CA ALA A 70 0.58 10.76 1.10
C ALA A 70 1.71 9.76 0.88
N HIS A 71 1.88 8.78 1.77
CA HIS A 71 2.86 7.71 1.61
C HIS A 71 2.55 6.76 0.45
N LEU A 72 1.27 6.61 0.08
CA LEU A 72 0.89 5.79 -1.06
C LEU A 72 1.09 6.54 -2.39
N ALA A 73 0.97 7.87 -2.37
CA ALA A 73 1.15 8.74 -3.53
C ALA A 73 2.61 9.13 -3.84
N GLU A 74 3.53 8.91 -2.89
CA GLU A 74 4.99 9.00 -3.08
C GLU A 74 5.54 7.78 -3.82
#